data_AF-A0A950X8V9-F1
#
_entry.id   AF-A0A950X8V9-F1
#
_cell.length_a   1.000
_cell.length_b   1.000
_cell.length_c   1.000
_cell.angle_alpha   90.00
_cell.angle_beta   90.00
_cell.angle_gamma   90.00
#
_symmetry.space_group_name_H-M   'P 1'
#
loop_
_entity.id
_entity.type
_entity.pdbx_description
1 polymer ?
#
loop_
_entity_poly.entity_id
_entity_poly.type
_entity_poly.pdbx_seq_one_letter_code
_entity_poly.pdbx_strand_id
1 'polypeptide(L)'
;LYSWDIHCFGYPTALRPDVTGVWAADPDLNTLAGFLITAVEQTRFDKYNQLALIGHSMGGLIIQRALLDGSFVSRVTHLVLFGTPSDGLKKAGLGKLFKRQVRDMDRDGAFIRLLRSDWTSRVGNNPRFGFRVIAGIRDEFVPRESSVDVFNAEYRSFIAGNHLEIVKPAVADADSMKLLVGLLTKPSEKVLESASAATTELDELWNQRQGMNETEREELVYRLEAAGREKDAIDLLEGMPTRSTNLNGVLAGRLKRAG
;
A
#
# COMPACT_ATOMS: atom_id res chain seq x y z
N LEU A 1 -4.88 9.79 -8.33
CA LEU A 1 -4.13 8.79 -9.14
C LEU A 1 -2.83 9.36 -9.69
N TYR A 2 -2.78 10.60 -10.19
CA TYR A 2 -1.55 11.23 -10.72
C TYR A 2 -0.36 11.34 -9.73
N SER A 3 -0.57 11.00 -8.45
CA SER A 3 0.45 10.93 -7.40
C SER A 3 1.02 9.53 -7.18
N TRP A 4 0.58 8.51 -7.93
CA TRP A 4 1.03 7.12 -7.79
C TRP A 4 1.73 6.64 -9.05
N ASP A 5 2.92 6.06 -8.91
CA ASP A 5 3.57 5.30 -9.97
C ASP A 5 3.04 3.85 -9.97
N ILE A 6 2.55 3.37 -11.12
CA ILE A 6 1.98 2.03 -11.26
C ILE A 6 3.05 1.07 -11.78
N HIS A 7 3.26 -0.02 -11.05
CA HIS A 7 4.22 -1.07 -11.41
C HIS A 7 3.58 -2.45 -11.39
N CYS A 8 3.96 -3.29 -12.35
CA CYS A 8 3.64 -4.71 -12.33
C CYS A 8 4.82 -5.51 -11.77
N PHE A 9 4.57 -6.28 -10.72
CA PHE A 9 5.52 -7.24 -10.20
C PHE A 9 5.15 -8.65 -10.71
N GLY A 10 5.97 -9.16 -11.63
CA GLY A 10 5.84 -10.52 -12.13
C GLY A 10 6.80 -11.46 -11.39
N TYR A 11 6.40 -12.71 -11.25
CA TYR A 11 7.23 -13.77 -10.68
C TYR A 11 7.06 -15.07 -11.49
N PRO A 12 8.03 -16.00 -11.44
CA PRO A 12 7.93 -17.28 -12.12
C PRO A 12 6.74 -18.09 -11.61
N THR A 13 5.88 -18.55 -12.51
CA THR A 13 4.79 -19.49 -12.21
C THR A 13 4.60 -20.44 -13.40
N ALA A 14 4.48 -21.74 -13.14
CA ALA A 14 4.25 -22.77 -14.13
C ALA A 14 2.86 -22.73 -14.81
N LEU A 15 2.11 -21.62 -14.73
CA LEU A 15 0.88 -21.40 -15.50
C LEU A 15 1.12 -21.36 -17.03
N ARG A 16 2.37 -21.32 -17.49
CA ARG A 16 2.74 -21.48 -18.90
C ARG A 16 3.32 -22.88 -19.14
N PRO A 17 2.90 -23.60 -20.21
CA PRO A 17 3.53 -24.87 -20.58
C PRO A 17 5.02 -24.65 -20.81
N ASP A 18 5.84 -25.44 -20.12
CA ASP A 18 7.28 -25.44 -20.28
C ASP A 18 7.64 -25.86 -21.72
N VAL A 19 8.17 -24.93 -22.51
CA VAL A 19 8.64 -25.22 -23.88
C VAL A 19 10.16 -25.43 -23.89
N THR A 20 10.85 -25.28 -22.75
CA THR A 20 12.31 -25.39 -22.67
C THR A 20 12.72 -25.90 -21.28
N GLY A 21 12.52 -27.21 -21.06
CA GLY A 21 12.82 -27.91 -19.81
C GLY A 21 14.30 -27.89 -19.41
N VAL A 22 14.75 -26.75 -18.88
CA VAL A 22 16.13 -26.50 -18.45
C VAL A 22 16.08 -25.81 -17.09
N TRP A 23 16.07 -26.61 -16.02
CA TRP A 23 16.47 -26.26 -14.64
C TRP A 23 15.69 -25.17 -13.86
N ALA A 24 14.41 -24.91 -14.15
CA ALA A 24 13.58 -24.05 -13.30
C ALA A 24 12.77 -24.86 -12.29
N ALA A 25 13.17 -24.89 -11.02
CA ALA A 25 12.30 -25.36 -9.94
C ALA A 25 11.24 -24.27 -9.66
N ASP A 26 9.96 -24.64 -9.62
CA ASP A 26 8.90 -23.75 -9.14
C ASP A 26 9.24 -23.30 -7.70
N PRO A 27 9.50 -22.01 -7.45
CA PRO A 27 9.77 -21.51 -6.11
C PRO A 27 8.52 -21.64 -5.24
N ASP A 28 8.71 -22.01 -3.96
CA ASP A 28 7.62 -22.00 -2.98
C ASP A 28 7.18 -20.56 -2.63
N LEU A 29 6.03 -20.45 -1.96
CA LEU A 29 5.46 -19.14 -1.61
C LEU A 29 6.35 -18.32 -0.66
N ASN A 30 7.18 -18.94 0.18
CA ASN A 30 8.11 -18.20 1.04
C ASN A 30 9.25 -17.60 0.22
N THR A 31 9.78 -18.35 -0.75
CA THR A 31 10.80 -17.87 -1.68
C THR A 31 10.28 -16.72 -2.52
N LEU A 32 9.04 -16.81 -3.02
CA LEU A 32 8.39 -15.72 -3.75
C LEU A 32 8.12 -14.48 -2.87
N ALA A 33 7.77 -14.67 -1.59
CA ALA A 33 7.64 -13.58 -0.64
C ALA A 33 8.99 -12.90 -0.39
N GLY A 34 10.06 -13.68 -0.21
CA GLY A 34 11.44 -13.19 -0.12
C GLY A 34 11.85 -12.36 -1.34
N PHE A 35 11.49 -12.83 -2.55
CA PHE A 35 11.75 -12.08 -3.77
C PHE A 35 11.01 -10.73 -3.81
N LEU A 36 9.76 -10.68 -3.35
CA LEU A 36 9.03 -9.41 -3.21
C LEU A 36 9.66 -8.49 -2.16
N ILE A 37 10.10 -9.02 -1.02
CA ILE A 37 10.81 -8.25 0.02
C ILE A 37 12.07 -7.60 -0.57
N THR A 38 12.94 -8.37 -1.26
CA THR A 38 14.13 -7.83 -1.94
C THR A 38 13.77 -6.77 -2.97
N ALA A 39 12.68 -6.96 -3.72
CA ALA A 39 12.21 -5.97 -4.68
C ALA A 39 11.80 -4.65 -4.01
N VAL A 40 11.14 -4.73 -2.85
CA VAL A 40 10.60 -3.57 -2.12
C VAL A 40 11.64 -2.83 -1.29
N GLU A 41 12.54 -3.57 -0.65
CA GLU A 41 13.46 -3.01 0.35
C GLU A 41 14.83 -2.64 -0.22
N GLN A 42 15.29 -3.32 -1.27
CA GLN A 42 16.70 -3.27 -1.66
C GLN A 42 16.94 -2.91 -3.13
N THR A 43 15.92 -3.00 -3.98
CA THR A 43 16.15 -2.92 -5.44
C THR A 43 15.13 -2.04 -6.16
N ARG A 44 14.06 -2.61 -6.72
CA ARG A 44 13.21 -1.92 -7.70
C ARG A 44 12.35 -0.82 -7.09
N PHE A 45 11.93 -0.99 -5.84
CA PHE A 45 10.96 -0.11 -5.20
C PHE A 45 11.46 0.51 -3.89
N ASP A 46 12.76 0.43 -3.59
CA ASP A 46 13.38 0.99 -2.37
C ASP A 46 13.13 2.50 -2.23
N LYS A 47 13.14 3.24 -3.34
CA LYS A 47 12.91 4.69 -3.40
C LYS A 47 11.51 5.16 -2.99
N TYR A 48 10.52 4.28 -2.89
CA TYR A 48 9.14 4.69 -2.61
C TYR A 48 8.82 4.70 -1.11
N ASN A 49 8.53 5.85 -0.52
CA ASN A 49 8.19 5.95 0.91
C ASN A 49 6.78 5.47 1.24
N GLN A 50 5.89 5.39 0.25
CA GLN A 50 4.53 4.89 0.41
C GLN A 50 4.20 3.86 -0.66
N LEU A 51 3.55 2.78 -0.27
CA LEU A 51 3.24 1.63 -1.11
C LEU A 51 1.75 1.29 -1.02
N ALA A 52 1.13 1.14 -2.18
CA ALA A 52 -0.15 0.47 -2.33
C ALA A 52 0.09 -0.89 -2.97
N LEU A 53 -0.19 -1.97 -2.24
CA LEU A 53 0.03 -3.34 -2.70
C LEU A 53 -1.28 -3.95 -3.17
N ILE A 54 -1.30 -4.45 -4.40
CA ILE A 54 -2.48 -5.03 -5.03
C ILE A 54 -2.12 -6.44 -5.46
N GLY A 55 -2.76 -7.42 -4.85
CA GLY A 55 -2.56 -8.84 -5.12
C GLY A 55 -3.79 -9.47 -5.73
N HIS A 56 -3.56 -10.42 -6.64
CA HIS A 56 -4.60 -11.31 -7.17
C HIS A 56 -4.21 -12.75 -6.93
N SER A 57 -5.17 -13.58 -6.53
CA SER A 57 -4.97 -15.03 -6.39
C SER A 57 -3.74 -15.34 -5.52
N MET A 58 -2.82 -16.18 -6.00
CA MET A 58 -1.55 -16.50 -5.34
C MET A 58 -0.67 -15.27 -5.06
N GLY A 59 -0.72 -14.23 -5.90
CA GLY A 59 0.00 -12.98 -5.67
C GLY A 59 -0.41 -12.29 -4.36
N GLY A 60 -1.67 -12.43 -3.96
CA GLY A 60 -2.14 -11.95 -2.67
C GLY A 60 -1.59 -12.73 -1.47
N LEU A 61 -1.30 -14.03 -1.62
CA LEU A 61 -0.64 -14.81 -0.56
C LEU A 61 0.83 -14.39 -0.41
N ILE A 62 1.51 -14.17 -1.54
CA ILE A 62 2.89 -13.68 -1.58
C ILE A 62 2.99 -12.33 -0.88
N ILE A 63 2.09 -11.38 -1.21
CA ILE A 63 2.05 -10.07 -0.55
C ILE A 63 1.80 -10.21 0.95
N GLN A 64 0.85 -11.03 1.38
CA GLN A 64 0.55 -11.21 2.79
C GLN A 64 1.75 -11.77 3.57
N ARG A 65 2.44 -12.79 3.03
CA ARG A 65 3.66 -13.33 3.66
C ARG A 65 4.78 -12.30 3.69
N ALA A 66 5.02 -11.59 2.57
CA ALA A 66 6.04 -10.56 2.48
C ALA A 66 5.79 -9.40 3.45
N LEU A 67 4.52 -8.99 3.65
CA LEU A 67 4.13 -7.97 4.61
C LEU A 67 4.48 -8.38 6.05
N LEU A 68 4.36 -9.66 6.37
CA LEU A 68 4.60 -10.19 7.72
C LEU A 68 6.09 -10.39 8.01
N ASP A 69 6.88 -10.75 6.99
CA ASP A 69 8.33 -11.02 7.11
C ASP A 69 9.20 -9.79 6.87
N GLY A 70 8.75 -8.87 6.01
CA GLY A 70 9.47 -7.66 5.65
C GLY A 70 9.41 -6.56 6.72
N SER A 71 10.39 -5.69 6.70
CA SER A 71 10.45 -4.45 7.50
C SER A 71 9.69 -3.29 6.85
N PHE A 72 9.27 -3.43 5.60
CA PHE A 72 8.59 -2.39 4.82
C PHE A 72 7.11 -2.19 5.17
N VAL A 73 6.52 -2.93 6.13
CA VAL A 73 5.10 -2.75 6.52
C VAL A 73 4.78 -1.30 6.87
N SER A 74 5.75 -0.56 7.41
CA SER A 74 5.61 0.86 7.72
C SER A 74 5.44 1.75 6.47
N ARG A 75 5.84 1.28 5.29
CA ARG A 75 5.65 2.00 4.01
C ARG A 75 4.30 1.66 3.36
N VAL A 76 3.61 0.62 3.81
CA VAL A 76 2.33 0.20 3.22
C VAL A 76 1.20 1.09 3.71
N THR A 77 0.54 1.79 2.77
CA THR A 77 -0.63 2.63 3.05
C THR A 77 -1.92 1.98 2.60
N HIS A 78 -1.86 1.10 1.61
CA HIS A 78 -3.02 0.38 1.08
C HIS A 78 -2.67 -1.07 0.73
N LEU A 79 -3.62 -1.98 0.99
CA LEU A 79 -3.56 -3.37 0.58
C LEU A 79 -4.90 -3.80 -0.01
N VAL A 80 -4.87 -4.31 -1.25
CA VAL A 80 -6.05 -4.85 -1.93
C VAL A 80 -5.78 -6.27 -2.38
N LEU A 81 -6.68 -7.19 -2.04
CA LEU A 81 -6.57 -8.61 -2.35
C LEU A 81 -7.78 -9.05 -3.19
N PHE A 82 -7.56 -9.39 -4.45
CA PHE A 82 -8.59 -9.88 -5.38
C PHE A 82 -8.56 -11.40 -5.47
N GLY A 83 -9.66 -12.07 -5.12
CA GLY A 83 -9.79 -13.52 -5.25
C GLY A 83 -8.65 -14.31 -4.60
N THR A 84 -8.03 -13.75 -3.56
CA THR A 84 -6.86 -14.35 -2.91
C THR A 84 -7.34 -15.47 -1.98
N PRO A 85 -6.85 -16.71 -2.09
CA PRO A 85 -7.25 -17.83 -1.22
C PRO A 85 -6.54 -17.73 0.14
N SER A 86 -6.88 -16.70 0.91
CA SER A 86 -6.19 -16.32 2.15
C SER A 86 -6.34 -17.36 3.26
N ASP A 87 -7.44 -18.12 3.26
CA ASP A 87 -7.63 -19.29 4.14
C ASP A 87 -7.25 -20.61 3.45
N GLY A 88 -6.56 -20.55 2.32
CA GLY A 88 -6.20 -21.71 1.50
C GLY A 88 -7.41 -22.38 0.84
N LEU A 89 -7.13 -23.34 -0.04
CA LEU A 89 -8.10 -24.06 -0.83
C LEU A 89 -8.28 -25.48 -0.27
N LYS A 90 -9.52 -25.97 -0.27
CA LYS A 90 -9.79 -27.38 0.05
C LYS A 90 -9.31 -28.24 -1.12
N LYS A 91 -8.72 -29.41 -0.81
CA LYS A 91 -8.16 -30.35 -1.80
C LYS A 91 -9.09 -30.71 -2.97
N ALA A 92 -10.41 -30.68 -2.77
CA ALA A 92 -11.40 -30.97 -3.81
C ALA A 92 -11.54 -29.88 -4.90
N GLY A 93 -11.11 -28.64 -4.64
CA GLY A 93 -11.16 -27.52 -5.61
C GLY A 93 -9.91 -27.38 -6.48
N LEU A 94 -8.87 -28.18 -6.21
CA LEU A 94 -7.52 -28.03 -6.76
C LEU A 94 -7.30 -29.00 -7.93
N GLY A 95 -8.07 -28.85 -9.00
CA GLY A 95 -7.91 -29.64 -10.23
C GLY A 95 -6.43 -29.85 -10.62
N LYS A 96 -6.13 -30.98 -11.28
CA LYS A 96 -4.79 -31.58 -11.53
C LYS A 96 -3.65 -30.70 -12.08
N LEU A 97 -3.80 -29.39 -12.24
CA LEU A 97 -2.86 -28.57 -13.01
C LEU A 97 -1.54 -28.20 -12.31
N PHE A 98 -1.41 -28.16 -10.96
CA PHE A 98 -0.20 -27.54 -10.35
C PHE A 98 0.31 -28.20 -9.05
N LYS A 99 0.90 -29.39 -9.14
CA LYS A 99 1.23 -30.25 -7.97
C LYS A 99 2.04 -29.63 -6.80
N ARG A 100 2.80 -28.53 -6.99
CA ARG A 100 3.60 -27.89 -5.91
C ARG A 100 2.97 -26.62 -5.33
N GLN A 101 2.57 -25.65 -6.16
CA GLN A 101 1.89 -24.41 -5.70
C GLN A 101 0.52 -24.70 -5.06
N VAL A 102 -0.17 -25.75 -5.52
CA VAL A 102 -1.40 -26.27 -4.90
C VAL A 102 -1.18 -26.77 -3.47
N ARG A 103 0.01 -27.28 -3.14
CA ARG A 103 0.33 -27.78 -1.79
C ARG A 103 0.52 -26.62 -0.80
N ASP A 104 1.13 -25.53 -1.24
CA ASP A 104 1.36 -24.36 -0.38
C ASP A 104 0.07 -23.55 -0.18
N MET A 105 -0.91 -23.73 -1.07
CA MET A 105 -2.26 -23.16 -0.97
C MET A 105 -3.25 -24.10 -0.27
N ASP A 106 -2.82 -25.27 0.20
CA ASP A 106 -3.69 -26.19 0.96
C ASP A 106 -4.12 -25.50 2.25
N ARG A 107 -5.43 -25.47 2.52
CA ARG A 107 -6.01 -24.89 3.74
C ARG A 107 -5.38 -25.46 5.00
N ASP A 108 -5.11 -26.76 5.01
CA ASP A 108 -4.49 -27.44 6.14
C ASP A 108 -2.96 -27.44 6.06
N GLY A 109 -2.40 -26.83 5.02
CA GLY A 109 -0.96 -26.72 4.77
C GLY A 109 -0.26 -25.82 5.79
N ALA A 110 1.00 -26.15 6.08
CA ALA A 110 1.82 -25.40 7.05
C ALA A 110 1.92 -23.91 6.71
N PHE A 111 2.04 -23.57 5.41
CA PHE A 111 2.11 -22.19 4.95
C PHE A 111 0.86 -21.39 5.33
N ILE A 112 -0.34 -21.85 4.96
CA ILE A 112 -1.60 -21.13 5.23
C ILE A 112 -1.85 -21.00 6.73
N ARG A 113 -1.66 -22.09 7.49
CA ARG A 113 -1.83 -22.05 8.95
C ARG A 113 -0.91 -21.04 9.62
N LEU A 114 0.37 -21.02 9.26
CA LEU A 114 1.33 -20.05 9.78
C LEU A 114 0.96 -18.64 9.34
N LEU A 115 0.60 -18.44 8.06
CA LEU A 115 0.19 -17.15 7.53
C LEU A 115 -1.01 -16.57 8.29
N ARG A 116 -2.03 -17.37 8.60
CA ARG A 116 -3.21 -16.93 9.36
C ARG A 116 -2.89 -16.62 10.82
N SER A 117 -2.07 -17.46 11.46
CA SER A 117 -1.58 -17.21 12.83
C SER A 117 -0.78 -15.91 12.93
N ASP A 118 0.16 -15.70 12.01
CA ASP A 118 0.98 -14.50 11.96
C ASP A 118 0.16 -13.25 11.61
N TRP A 119 -0.77 -13.35 10.66
CA TRP A 119 -1.69 -12.27 10.34
C TRP A 119 -2.49 -11.84 11.57
N THR A 120 -3.06 -12.80 12.30
CA THR A 120 -3.88 -12.52 13.49
C THR A 120 -3.06 -11.86 14.59
N SER A 121 -1.81 -12.29 14.79
CA SER A 121 -0.95 -11.75 15.85
C SER A 121 -0.33 -10.39 15.52
N ARG A 122 0.02 -10.12 14.26
CA ARG A 122 0.75 -8.90 13.86
C ARG A 122 -0.14 -7.81 13.27
N VAL A 123 -1.14 -8.19 12.48
CA VAL A 123 -2.06 -7.26 11.83
C VAL A 123 -3.38 -7.20 12.60
N GLY A 124 -3.88 -8.38 12.99
CA GLY A 124 -5.14 -8.51 13.72
C GLY A 124 -6.33 -8.02 12.92
N ASN A 125 -7.30 -7.46 13.65
CA ASN A 125 -8.59 -7.03 13.11
C ASN A 125 -8.61 -5.58 12.62
N ASN A 126 -7.61 -4.77 13.00
CA ASN A 126 -7.56 -3.34 12.69
C ASN A 126 -6.22 -3.00 12.00
N PRO A 127 -6.05 -3.35 10.71
CA PRO A 127 -4.86 -2.98 9.94
C PRO A 127 -4.67 -1.46 9.90
N ARG A 128 -3.45 -0.99 10.14
CA ARG A 128 -3.08 0.45 10.08
C ARG A 128 -2.89 0.98 8.64
N PHE A 129 -3.52 0.34 7.67
CA PHE A 129 -3.48 0.68 6.26
C PHE A 129 -4.85 0.46 5.65
N GLY A 130 -5.18 1.17 4.58
CA GLY A 130 -6.44 0.99 3.86
C GLY A 130 -6.53 -0.43 3.30
N PHE A 131 -7.43 -1.25 3.83
CA PHE A 131 -7.50 -2.68 3.52
C PHE A 131 -8.82 -3.07 2.85
N ARG A 132 -8.72 -3.84 1.76
CA ARG A 132 -9.87 -4.43 1.06
C ARG A 132 -9.57 -5.84 0.56
N VAL A 133 -10.53 -6.73 0.75
CA VAL A 133 -10.56 -8.08 0.16
C VAL A 133 -11.78 -8.18 -0.74
N ILE A 134 -11.56 -8.57 -2.00
CA ILE A 134 -12.55 -8.47 -3.07
C ILE A 134 -12.75 -9.85 -3.70
N ALA A 135 -13.98 -10.36 -3.67
CA ALA A 135 -14.35 -11.61 -4.32
C ALA A 135 -15.22 -11.35 -5.56
N GLY A 136 -15.02 -12.18 -6.59
CA GLY A 136 -15.97 -12.29 -7.70
C GLY A 136 -17.16 -13.13 -7.31
N ILE A 137 -18.37 -12.68 -7.59
CA ILE A 137 -19.59 -13.43 -7.23
C ILE A 137 -19.74 -14.76 -8.01
N ARG A 138 -18.96 -14.96 -9.08
CA ARG A 138 -18.87 -16.20 -9.87
C ARG A 138 -17.47 -16.84 -9.79
N ASP A 139 -16.69 -16.51 -8.76
CA ASP A 139 -15.38 -17.12 -8.55
C ASP A 139 -15.54 -18.55 -7.98
N GLU A 140 -15.47 -19.54 -8.87
CA GLU A 140 -15.48 -20.95 -8.49
C GLU A 140 -14.09 -21.49 -8.13
N PHE A 141 -13.02 -20.77 -8.49
CA PHE A 141 -11.65 -21.22 -8.25
C PHE A 141 -11.23 -20.93 -6.81
N VAL A 142 -11.54 -19.73 -6.32
CA VAL A 142 -11.36 -19.37 -4.91
C VAL A 142 -12.74 -19.11 -4.29
N PRO A 143 -13.26 -20.08 -3.52
CA PRO A 143 -14.52 -19.90 -2.82
C PRO A 143 -14.48 -18.70 -1.89
N ARG A 144 -15.64 -18.06 -1.70
CA ARG A 144 -15.82 -16.91 -0.82
C ARG A 144 -15.23 -17.14 0.57
N GLU A 145 -15.41 -18.34 1.13
CA GLU A 145 -14.96 -18.68 2.47
C GLU A 145 -13.43 -18.65 2.58
N SER A 146 -12.74 -18.98 1.49
CA SER A 146 -11.28 -18.91 1.37
C SER A 146 -10.79 -17.49 1.12
N SER A 147 -11.59 -16.68 0.42
CA SER A 147 -11.16 -15.35 -0.01
C SER A 147 -11.43 -14.25 1.00
N VAL A 148 -12.69 -14.06 1.39
CA VAL A 148 -13.13 -12.85 2.09
C VAL A 148 -13.66 -13.13 3.50
N ASP A 149 -14.22 -14.32 3.77
CA ASP A 149 -14.85 -14.57 5.08
C ASP A 149 -13.85 -14.75 6.24
N VAL A 150 -12.57 -14.93 5.91
CA VAL A 150 -11.43 -14.96 6.83
C VAL A 150 -11.14 -13.58 7.46
N PHE A 151 -11.63 -12.49 6.88
CA PHE A 151 -11.39 -11.12 7.35
C PHE A 151 -12.67 -10.46 7.86
N ASN A 152 -12.59 -9.38 8.65
CA ASN A 152 -13.79 -8.68 9.12
C ASN A 152 -14.68 -8.16 7.98
N ALA A 153 -16.00 -8.13 8.22
CA ALA A 153 -17.01 -7.75 7.23
C ALA A 153 -16.77 -6.36 6.62
N GLU A 154 -16.21 -5.42 7.40
CA GLU A 154 -15.91 -4.05 6.97
C GLU A 154 -14.89 -3.96 5.82
N TYR A 155 -14.03 -4.98 5.65
CA TYR A 155 -13.00 -5.03 4.60
C TYR A 155 -13.46 -5.80 3.36
N ARG A 156 -14.60 -6.49 3.43
CA ARG A 156 -15.10 -7.35 2.36
C ARG A 156 -15.78 -6.53 1.27
N SER A 157 -15.61 -6.94 0.03
CA SER A 157 -16.31 -6.38 -1.12
C SER A 157 -16.55 -7.48 -2.16
N PHE A 158 -17.63 -7.32 -2.92
CA PHE A 158 -18.09 -8.29 -3.91
C PHE A 158 -18.34 -7.59 -5.23
N ILE A 159 -17.84 -8.15 -6.33
CA ILE A 159 -18.02 -7.58 -7.66
C ILE A 159 -18.46 -8.65 -8.66
N ALA A 160 -19.04 -8.21 -9.78
CA ALA A 160 -19.36 -9.09 -10.89
C ALA A 160 -18.08 -9.68 -11.50
N GLY A 161 -18.13 -10.98 -11.82
CA GLY A 161 -17.06 -11.68 -12.53
C GLY A 161 -16.65 -13.00 -11.89
N ASN A 162 -15.93 -13.81 -12.67
CA ASN A 162 -15.18 -14.98 -12.19
C ASN A 162 -13.74 -14.62 -11.76
N HIS A 163 -12.97 -15.62 -11.33
CA HIS A 163 -11.59 -15.45 -10.84
C HIS A 163 -10.66 -14.62 -11.74
N LEU A 164 -10.84 -14.69 -13.07
CA LEU A 164 -9.99 -14.00 -14.03
C LEU A 164 -10.57 -12.64 -14.47
N GLU A 165 -11.89 -12.53 -14.49
CA GLU A 165 -12.62 -11.32 -14.90
C GLU A 165 -12.47 -10.18 -13.88
N ILE A 166 -12.41 -10.49 -12.58
CA ILE A 166 -12.37 -9.49 -11.50
C ILE A 166 -11.17 -8.54 -11.55
N VAL A 167 -10.10 -8.91 -12.26
CA VAL A 167 -8.89 -8.09 -12.45
C VAL A 167 -8.69 -7.61 -13.89
N LYS A 168 -9.67 -7.87 -14.77
CA LYS A 168 -9.64 -7.47 -16.19
C LYS A 168 -10.84 -6.60 -16.51
N PRO A 169 -10.89 -5.36 -15.97
CA PRO A 169 -12.00 -4.47 -16.22
C PRO A 169 -12.08 -4.16 -17.73
N ALA A 170 -13.26 -4.40 -18.31
CA ALA A 170 -13.52 -4.09 -19.73
C ALA A 170 -13.65 -2.57 -19.98
N VAL A 171 -14.03 -1.82 -18.94
CA VAL A 171 -14.25 -0.37 -18.98
C VAL A 171 -13.74 0.29 -17.70
N ALA A 172 -13.39 1.58 -17.77
CA ALA A 172 -12.91 2.36 -16.63
C ALA A 172 -13.95 2.45 -15.48
N ASP A 173 -15.23 2.30 -15.80
CA ASP A 173 -16.34 2.38 -14.85
C ASP A 173 -16.65 1.05 -14.12
N ALA A 174 -15.85 0.01 -14.36
CA ALA A 174 -16.02 -1.28 -13.72
C ALA A 174 -15.85 -1.20 -12.18
N ASP A 175 -16.59 -2.01 -11.45
CA ASP A 175 -16.59 -2.01 -9.97
C ASP A 175 -15.18 -2.20 -9.38
N SER A 176 -14.35 -3.06 -9.99
CA SER A 176 -12.96 -3.26 -9.58
C SER A 176 -12.14 -1.97 -9.66
N MET A 177 -12.34 -1.18 -10.72
CA MET A 177 -11.67 0.12 -10.88
C MET A 177 -12.22 1.15 -9.88
N LYS A 178 -13.54 1.23 -9.70
CA LYS A 178 -14.16 2.16 -8.73
C LYS A 178 -13.68 1.89 -7.30
N LEU A 179 -13.63 0.62 -6.89
CA LEU A 179 -13.15 0.23 -5.57
C LEU A 179 -11.67 0.57 -5.40
N LEU A 180 -10.84 0.27 -6.39
CA LEU A 180 -9.41 0.56 -6.33
C LEU A 180 -9.15 2.07 -6.26
N VAL A 181 -9.75 2.84 -7.16
CA VAL A 181 -9.59 4.30 -7.19
C VAL A 181 -10.12 4.91 -5.90
N GLY A 182 -11.32 4.52 -5.46
CA GLY A 182 -11.92 5.01 -4.23
C GLY A 182 -11.05 4.74 -3.00
N LEU A 183 -10.39 3.59 -2.95
CA LEU A 183 -9.43 3.28 -1.89
C LEU A 183 -8.18 4.18 -1.98
N LEU A 184 -7.56 4.26 -3.16
CA LEU A 184 -6.32 5.02 -3.37
C LEU A 184 -6.49 6.55 -3.24
N THR A 185 -7.72 7.06 -3.37
CA THR A 185 -8.04 8.48 -3.18
C THR A 185 -8.37 8.84 -1.74
N LYS A 186 -8.71 7.85 -0.90
CA LYS A 186 -8.94 8.11 0.52
C LYS A 186 -7.59 8.17 1.24
N PRO A 187 -7.32 9.19 2.07
CA PRO A 187 -6.15 9.17 2.94
C PRO A 187 -6.24 7.91 3.81
N SER A 188 -5.18 7.10 3.85
CA SER A 188 -5.13 6.00 4.81
C SER A 188 -5.00 6.58 6.23
N GLU A 189 -5.41 5.81 7.24
CA GLU A 189 -5.28 6.21 8.65
C GLU A 189 -3.84 6.63 8.98
N LYS A 190 -2.86 5.93 8.42
CA LYS A 190 -1.45 6.29 8.53
C LYS A 190 -1.08 7.64 7.90
N VAL A 191 -1.65 7.97 6.74
CA VAL A 191 -1.44 9.29 6.11
C VAL A 191 -2.07 10.37 6.98
N LEU A 192 -3.22 10.10 7.58
CA LEU A 192 -3.88 11.02 8.51
C LEU A 192 -3.08 11.19 9.81
N GLU A 193 -2.58 10.11 10.40
CA GLU A 193 -1.69 10.14 11.57
C GLU A 193 -0.41 10.92 11.28
N SER A 194 0.23 10.66 10.13
CA SER A 194 1.46 11.35 9.73
C SER A 194 1.22 12.84 9.47
N ALA A 195 0.11 13.18 8.80
CA ALA A 195 -0.30 14.56 8.58
C ALA A 195 -0.64 15.26 9.89
N SER A 196 -1.34 14.58 10.81
CA SER A 196 -1.66 15.11 12.13
C SER A 196 -0.40 15.35 12.95
N ALA A 197 0.54 14.39 12.98
CA ALA A 197 1.81 14.54 13.70
C ALA A 197 2.65 15.69 13.13
N ALA A 198 2.76 15.78 11.80
CA ALA A 198 3.45 16.90 11.15
C ALA A 198 2.79 18.25 11.46
N THR A 199 1.44 18.30 11.53
CA THR A 199 0.71 19.51 11.92
C THR A 199 0.99 19.89 13.37
N THR A 200 0.96 18.92 14.30
CA THR A 200 1.28 19.13 15.72
C THR A 200 2.71 19.64 15.91
N GLU A 201 3.70 19.04 15.25
CA GLU A 201 5.11 19.49 15.30
C GLU A 201 5.23 20.93 14.78
N LEU A 202 4.54 21.25 13.68
CA LEU A 202 4.53 22.58 13.10
C LEU A 202 3.87 23.62 14.03
N ASP A 203 2.80 23.25 14.73
CA ASP A 203 2.14 24.08 15.73
C ASP A 203 3.02 24.32 16.96
N GLU A 204 3.75 23.31 17.43
CA GLU A 204 4.73 23.44 18.52
C GLU A 204 5.85 24.42 18.15
N LEU A 205 6.43 24.26 16.95
CA LEU A 205 7.44 25.18 16.43
C LEU A 205 6.90 26.59 16.27
N TRP A 206 5.67 26.75 15.77
CA TRP A 206 5.01 28.03 15.70
C TRP A 206 4.88 28.68 17.08
N ASN A 207 4.48 27.95 18.10
CA ASN A 207 4.34 28.48 19.45
C ASN A 207 5.68 28.89 20.07
N GLN A 208 6.78 28.23 19.71
CA GLN A 208 8.14 28.51 20.21
C GLN A 208 8.90 29.56 19.38
N ARG A 209 8.32 30.05 18.27
CA ARG A 209 8.97 30.95 17.30
C ARG A 209 9.68 32.18 17.88
N GLN A 210 9.20 32.69 19.01
CA GLN A 210 9.77 33.87 19.66
C GLN A 210 11.19 33.61 20.20
N GLY A 211 11.51 32.37 20.59
CA GLY A 211 12.83 31.97 21.08
C GLY A 211 13.82 31.54 20.00
N MET A 212 13.37 31.43 18.74
CA MET A 212 14.18 30.95 17.63
C MET A 212 15.14 32.01 17.09
N ASN A 213 16.30 31.57 16.63
CA ASN A 213 17.25 32.39 15.87
C ASN A 213 16.78 32.61 14.41
N GLU A 214 17.50 33.44 13.66
CA GLU A 214 17.09 33.83 12.30
C GLU A 214 17.01 32.64 11.33
N THR A 215 18.00 31.74 11.36
CA THR A 215 18.03 30.53 10.52
C THR A 215 16.89 29.58 10.84
N GLU A 216 16.59 29.37 12.12
CA GLU A 216 15.47 28.53 12.57
C GLU A 216 14.12 29.10 12.12
N ARG A 217 13.98 30.43 12.13
CA ARG A 217 12.78 31.11 11.62
C ARG A 217 12.68 31.00 10.10
N GLU A 218 13.79 31.12 9.37
CA GLU A 218 13.81 30.90 7.92
C GLU A 218 13.36 29.47 7.56
N GLU A 219 13.85 28.44 8.27
CA GLU A 219 13.43 27.06 8.07
C GLU A 219 11.94 26.85 8.38
N LEU A 220 11.46 27.46 9.47
CA LEU A 220 10.05 27.41 9.85
C LEU A 220 9.15 28.05 8.77
N VAL A 221 9.58 29.14 8.13
CA VAL A 221 8.86 29.75 6.99
C VAL A 221 8.67 28.73 5.88
N TYR A 222 9.73 28.04 5.45
CA TYR A 222 9.62 27.02 4.39
C TYR A 222 8.67 25.86 4.79
N ARG A 223 8.71 25.43 6.06
CA ARG A 223 7.82 24.39 6.58
C ARG A 223 6.36 24.82 6.63
N LEU A 224 6.07 26.06 7.05
CA LEU A 224 4.72 26.63 7.06
C LEU A 224 4.15 26.73 5.64
N GLU A 225 4.98 27.13 4.67
CA GLU A 225 4.59 27.20 3.26
C GLU A 225 4.31 25.84 2.65
N ALA A 226 5.17 24.84 2.92
CA ALA A 226 4.95 23.47 2.47
C ALA A 226 3.64 22.87 3.05
N ALA A 227 3.21 23.36 4.21
CA ALA A 227 1.96 22.99 4.87
C ALA A 227 0.75 23.87 4.49
N GLY A 228 0.90 24.85 3.58
CA GLY A 228 -0.18 25.74 3.14
C GLY A 228 -0.57 26.83 4.17
N ARG A 229 0.23 27.05 5.22
CA ARG A 229 0.04 28.10 6.23
C ARG A 229 0.70 29.42 5.81
N GLU A 230 0.29 29.91 4.65
CA GLU A 230 0.93 31.06 3.99
C GLU A 230 0.85 32.36 4.81
N LYS A 231 -0.26 32.58 5.53
CA LYS A 231 -0.41 33.76 6.40
C LYS A 231 0.59 33.75 7.55
N ASP A 232 0.71 32.61 8.22
CA ASP A 232 1.64 32.46 9.34
C ASP A 232 3.11 32.60 8.86
N ALA A 233 3.41 32.09 7.66
CA ALA A 233 4.72 32.29 7.04
C ALA A 233 5.02 33.78 6.78
N ILE A 234 4.04 34.54 6.26
CA ILE A 234 4.16 35.99 6.05
C ILE A 234 4.33 36.72 7.38
N ASP A 235 3.49 36.43 8.38
CA ASP A 235 3.55 37.07 9.71
C ASP A 235 4.93 36.86 10.38
N LEU A 236 5.50 35.65 10.22
CA LEU A 236 6.83 35.34 10.74
C LEU A 236 7.93 36.12 10.01
N LEU A 237 7.85 36.23 8.68
CA LEU A 237 8.78 37.02 7.86
C LEU A 237 8.72 38.52 8.17
N GLU A 238 7.53 39.06 8.41
CA GLU A 238 7.35 40.48 8.72
C GLU A 238 7.97 40.87 10.06
N GLY A 239 8.00 39.95 11.03
CA GLY A 239 8.59 40.13 12.34
C GLY A 239 10.12 39.95 12.42
N MET A 240 10.81 39.61 11.32
CA MET A 240 12.26 39.41 11.33
C MET A 240 13.04 40.73 11.14
N PRO A 241 13.99 41.07 12.03
CA PRO A 241 14.70 42.36 12.02
C PRO A 241 15.73 42.48 10.89
N THR A 242 16.34 41.38 10.50
CA THR A 242 17.24 41.24 9.35
C THR A 242 16.49 40.49 8.27
N ARG A 243 16.30 41.14 7.13
CA ARG A 243 15.74 40.48 5.94
C ARG A 243 16.92 40.18 5.03
N SER A 244 17.38 38.93 5.03
CA SER A 244 18.35 38.49 4.02
C SER A 244 17.82 38.86 2.62
N THR A 245 18.70 39.23 1.69
CA THR A 245 18.32 39.63 0.32
C THR A 245 17.48 38.56 -0.39
N ASN A 246 17.65 37.28 -0.02
CA ASN A 246 16.85 36.17 -0.49
C ASN A 246 15.39 36.21 0.02
N LEU A 247 15.18 36.52 1.31
CA LEU A 247 13.83 36.61 1.90
C LEU A 247 13.02 37.79 1.34
N ASN A 248 13.68 38.92 1.04
CA ASN A 248 13.01 40.08 0.42
C ASN A 248 12.47 39.76 -0.99
N GLY A 249 13.20 38.95 -1.77
CA GLY A 249 12.73 38.48 -3.09
C GLY A 249 11.53 37.53 -2.97
N VAL A 250 11.54 36.64 -1.97
CA VAL A 250 10.45 35.71 -1.70
C VAL A 250 9.19 36.44 -1.22
N LEU A 251 9.31 37.41 -0.30
CA LEU A 251 8.19 38.20 0.21
C LEU A 251 7.57 39.11 -0.88
N ALA A 252 8.41 39.80 -1.67
CA ALA A 252 7.94 40.67 -2.75
C ALA A 252 7.21 39.90 -3.87
N GLY A 253 7.68 38.68 -4.19
CA GLY A 253 6.99 37.79 -5.13
C GLY A 253 5.67 37.22 -4.61
N ARG A 254 5.45 37.21 -3.28
CA ARG A 254 4.24 36.67 -2.63
C ARG A 254 3.16 37.72 -2.42
N LEU A 255 3.53 38.93 -1.98
CA LEU A 255 2.59 40.06 -1.89
C LEU A 255 1.96 40.40 -3.26
N LYS A 256 2.70 40.19 -4.35
CA LYS A 256 2.19 40.35 -5.73
C LYS A 256 1.18 39.27 -6.16
N ARG A 257 1.15 38.11 -5.48
CA ARG A 257 0.23 36.99 -5.77
C ARG A 257 -0.98 36.95 -4.85
N ALA A 258 -0.90 37.60 -3.68
CA ALA A 258 -1.95 37.65 -2.67
C ALA A 258 -2.89 38.87 -2.79
N GLY A 259 -2.55 39.85 -3.64
CA GLY A 259 -3.42 40.96 -4.04
C GLY A 259 -3.94 40.76 -5.45
#